data_AF-A0A814X073-F1
#
_entry.id   AF-A0A814X073-F1
#
_cell.length_a   1.000
_cell.length_b   1.000
_cell.length_c   1.000
_cell.angle_alpha   90.00
_cell.angle_beta   90.00
_cell.angle_gamma   90.00
#
_symmetry.space_group_name_H-M   'P 1'
#
loop_
_entity.id
_entity.type
_entity.pdbx_description
1 polymer ?
#
loop_
_entity_poly.entity_id
_entity_poly.type
_entity_poly.pdbx_seq_one_letter_code
_entity_poly.pdbx_strand_id
1 'polypeptide(L)'
;MHRYSFYNRNDSLRRTIPVSPYLKLFNSALGKLPTVRGGVWCGISNDTGKNWSRNQKITWSSISSCSSSINVIRDFLQNATKSTTFLIETSRGKRICGYTDHEHENDVILKMETSFRVQGDVLEHPKRSYHLHLVETDDLQIRIDLKDRKEIQFKRWTDSVQTVAGRYGSGKGNRIYKLNHLTDIIVDEQNSALIIALSMERASDYYNHRVMKWRRDANEGLVVAGGNGRGKYLNQLDGPEGLSVDDFGHTYIADDYNDRIVCRSEEEEVGAIIFGSNGCGEKPFQSNLPSSLSFDVQGNLYVMLIRKIIQFNDLIYFVEHYPYNKQ
;
A
#
# COMPACT_ATOMS: atom_id res chain seq x y z
N MET A 1 27.50 9.79 -1.13
CA MET A 1 26.25 10.22 -0.44
C MET A 1 25.61 11.38 -1.20
N HIS A 2 24.48 11.14 -1.88
CA HIS A 2 23.73 12.18 -2.58
C HIS A 2 22.94 13.06 -1.59
N ARG A 3 23.03 14.38 -1.77
CA ARG A 3 22.29 15.40 -1.01
C ARG A 3 20.80 15.30 -1.35
N TYR A 4 19.95 15.03 -0.35
CA TYR A 4 18.53 15.34 -0.43
C TYR A 4 18.21 16.43 0.61
N SER A 5 17.66 17.53 0.11
CA SER A 5 17.45 18.78 0.83
C SER A 5 16.30 18.68 1.84
N PHE A 6 16.52 19.24 3.03
CA PHE A 6 15.56 19.32 4.13
C PHE A 6 14.57 20.47 3.89
N TYR A 7 13.28 20.15 3.73
CA TYR A 7 12.20 21.13 3.84
C TYR A 7 11.24 20.74 4.95
N ASN A 8 11.15 21.61 5.95
CA ASN A 8 10.09 21.62 6.94
C ASN A 8 8.80 22.11 6.24
N ARG A 9 7.87 21.20 5.92
CA ARG A 9 6.57 21.60 5.37
C ARG A 9 5.52 21.51 6.46
N ASN A 10 5.02 22.68 6.84
CA ASN A 10 3.83 22.86 7.65
C ASN A 10 2.61 22.16 7.02
N ASP A 11 1.73 21.76 7.92
CA ASP A 11 0.70 20.73 7.85
C ASP A 11 -0.57 21.10 7.03
N SER A 12 -0.44 21.58 5.78
CA SER A 12 -1.63 22.02 5.02
C SER A 12 -1.71 21.66 3.53
N LEU A 13 -0.80 20.84 3.00
CA LEU A 13 -0.91 20.34 1.62
C LEU A 13 -0.47 18.88 1.52
N ARG A 14 -1.33 17.95 1.91
CA ARG A 14 -1.29 16.57 1.39
C ARG A 14 -1.72 16.58 -0.08
N ARG A 15 -0.88 17.14 -0.94
CA ARG A 15 -0.90 16.78 -2.37
C ARG A 15 -0.21 15.43 -2.44
N THR A 16 -0.96 14.38 -2.75
CA THR A 16 -0.42 13.06 -3.10
C THR A 16 0.54 13.25 -4.28
N ILE A 17 1.83 13.28 -3.99
CA ILE A 17 2.87 13.20 -5.02
C ILE A 17 2.80 11.75 -5.53
N PRO A 18 2.65 11.51 -6.84
CA PRO A 18 2.71 10.15 -7.36
C PRO A 18 4.06 9.54 -6.95
N VAL A 19 4.00 8.50 -6.11
CA VAL A 19 5.16 7.75 -5.66
C VAL A 19 5.77 7.11 -6.91
N SER A 20 6.93 7.60 -7.35
CA SER A 20 7.66 7.05 -8.49
C SER A 20 7.79 5.53 -8.36
N PRO A 21 7.69 4.73 -9.46
CA PRO A 21 7.89 3.28 -9.43
C PRO A 21 9.16 2.86 -8.69
N TYR A 22 10.22 3.67 -8.76
CA TYR A 22 11.47 3.48 -8.01
C TYR A 22 11.27 3.53 -6.49
N LEU A 23 10.44 4.46 -5.99
CA LEU A 23 10.18 4.61 -4.56
C LEU A 23 9.29 3.48 -4.03
N LYS A 24 8.39 2.94 -4.86
CA LYS A 24 7.62 1.72 -4.54
C LYS A 24 8.55 0.50 -4.42
N LEU A 25 9.38 0.25 -5.44
CA LEU A 25 10.38 -0.82 -5.43
C LEU A 25 11.33 -0.71 -4.23
N PHE A 26 11.81 0.50 -3.95
CA PHE A 26 12.69 0.79 -2.82
C PHE A 26 12.02 0.46 -1.49
N ASN A 27 10.75 0.87 -1.28
CA ASN A 27 10.00 0.56 -0.06
C ASN A 27 9.74 -0.93 0.11
N SER A 28 9.44 -1.66 -0.97
CA SER A 28 9.27 -3.12 -0.95
C SER A 28 10.58 -3.82 -0.58
N ALA A 29 11.69 -3.42 -1.21
CA ALA A 29 13.03 -3.93 -0.91
C ALA A 29 13.42 -3.71 0.56
N LEU A 30 13.21 -2.49 1.10
CA LEU A 30 13.44 -2.19 2.52
C LEU A 30 12.62 -3.11 3.44
N GLY A 31 11.40 -3.47 3.06
CA GLY A 31 10.54 -4.38 3.80
C GLY A 31 11.19 -5.75 4.04
N LYS A 32 11.92 -6.27 3.03
CA LYS A 32 12.59 -7.58 3.06
C LYS A 32 13.92 -7.60 3.81
N LEU A 33 14.49 -6.44 4.15
CA LEU A 33 15.78 -6.36 4.81
C LEU A 33 15.72 -6.64 6.32
N PRO A 34 16.82 -7.13 6.92
CA PRO A 34 16.92 -7.35 8.36
C PRO A 34 16.66 -6.07 9.16
N THR A 35 15.81 -6.19 10.18
CA THR A 35 15.49 -5.08 11.07
C THR A 35 16.57 -4.89 12.14
N VAL A 36 17.00 -3.65 12.33
CA VAL A 36 17.93 -3.20 13.38
C VAL A 36 17.13 -2.51 14.47
N ARG A 37 17.43 -2.88 15.71
CA ARG A 37 16.87 -2.26 16.92
C ARG A 37 18.02 -1.69 17.76
N GLY A 38 17.89 -0.45 18.19
CA GLY A 38 18.89 0.22 19.03
C GLY A 38 19.30 1.60 18.51
N GLY A 39 20.39 2.12 19.08
CA GLY A 39 20.91 3.44 18.74
C GLY A 39 21.66 3.45 17.40
N VAL A 40 21.24 4.35 16.51
CA VAL A 40 21.93 4.68 15.26
C VAL A 40 22.19 6.18 15.20
N TRP A 41 23.18 6.57 14.41
CA TRP A 41 23.64 7.95 14.28
C TRP A 41 23.38 8.48 12.87
N CYS A 42 22.86 9.70 12.78
CA CYS A 42 22.69 10.44 11.53
C CYS A 42 23.33 11.82 11.68
N GLY A 43 23.86 12.38 10.58
CA GLY A 43 24.48 13.71 10.58
C GLY A 43 24.02 14.56 9.40
N ILE A 44 23.83 15.86 9.65
CA ILE A 44 23.52 16.85 8.63
C ILE A 44 24.51 18.00 8.75
N SER A 45 25.08 18.44 7.64
CA SER A 45 25.96 19.63 7.56
C SER A 45 25.16 20.93 7.54
N ASN A 46 24.25 21.12 8.50
CA ASN A 46 23.47 22.34 8.67
C ASN A 46 23.01 22.50 10.13
N ASP A 47 22.78 23.73 10.58
CA ASP A 47 22.26 24.06 11.90
C ASP A 47 20.73 23.98 11.88
N THR A 48 20.21 22.78 12.17
CA THR A 48 18.77 22.55 12.33
C THR A 48 18.36 22.43 13.79
N GLY A 49 19.31 22.29 14.73
CA GLY A 49 19.05 21.97 16.13
C GLY A 49 18.11 22.94 16.84
N LYS A 50 18.13 24.22 16.46
CA LYS A 50 17.25 25.25 17.01
C LYS A 50 15.76 25.08 16.70
N ASN A 51 15.43 24.29 15.68
CA ASN A 51 14.04 24.08 15.23
C ASN A 51 13.34 22.96 16.01
N TRP A 52 14.03 22.35 16.97
CA TRP A 52 13.52 21.20 17.71
C TRP A 52 13.40 21.55 19.19
N SER A 53 12.34 21.06 19.79
CA SER A 53 12.05 21.20 21.22
C SER A 53 11.79 19.84 21.85
N ARG A 54 12.06 19.73 23.15
CA ARG A 54 11.83 18.49 23.91
C ARG A 54 10.37 18.05 23.78
N ASN A 55 10.15 16.75 23.64
CA ASN A 55 8.86 16.09 23.43
C ASN A 55 8.14 16.43 22.11
N GLN A 56 8.75 17.22 21.23
CA GLN A 56 8.20 17.45 19.90
C GLN A 56 8.10 16.13 19.12
N LYS A 57 6.94 15.88 18.52
CA LYS A 57 6.71 14.77 17.59
C LYS A 57 7.00 15.23 16.18
N ILE A 58 7.74 14.42 15.43
CA ILE A 58 8.21 14.75 14.09
C ILE A 58 8.01 13.54 13.18
N THR A 59 7.61 13.79 11.93
CA THR A 59 7.55 12.77 10.89
C THR A 59 8.73 12.98 9.95
N TRP A 60 9.54 11.96 9.78
CA TRP A 60 10.77 12.03 9.01
C TRP A 60 10.46 11.85 7.53
N SER A 61 10.37 12.95 6.79
CA SER A 61 9.94 12.99 5.40
C SER A 61 11.03 12.66 4.38
N SER A 62 12.16 12.08 4.81
CA SER A 62 13.30 11.78 3.96
C SER A 62 13.85 10.38 4.23
N ILE A 63 14.50 9.79 3.22
CA ILE A 63 15.30 8.59 3.42
C ILE A 63 16.65 9.05 3.98
N SER A 64 17.02 8.55 5.15
CA SER A 64 18.30 8.88 5.79
C SER A 64 19.12 7.62 5.98
N SER A 65 20.35 7.65 5.47
CA SER A 65 21.36 6.68 5.86
C SER A 65 21.89 7.04 7.24
N CYS A 66 21.91 6.07 8.13
CA CYS A 66 22.40 6.17 9.49
C CYS A 66 23.48 5.11 9.69
N SER A 67 24.43 5.37 10.58
CA SER A 67 25.45 4.40 10.95
C SER A 67 25.29 4.00 12.41
N SER A 68 25.57 2.75 12.75
CA SER A 68 25.72 2.35 14.16
C SER A 68 26.97 2.97 14.83
N SER A 69 27.88 3.57 14.06
CA SER A 69 29.10 4.19 14.55
C SER A 69 29.05 5.72 14.43
N ILE A 70 29.25 6.41 15.55
CA ILE A 70 29.39 7.87 15.56
C ILE A 70 30.63 8.35 14.81
N ASN A 71 31.68 7.52 14.69
CA ASN A 71 32.92 7.92 14.01
C ASN A 71 32.68 8.13 12.51
N VAL A 72 31.88 7.28 11.87
CA VAL A 72 31.46 7.44 10.47
C VAL A 72 30.77 8.79 10.26
N ILE A 73 29.92 9.20 11.21
CA ILE A 73 29.22 10.49 11.14
C ILE A 73 30.18 11.66 11.39
N ARG A 74 31.16 11.52 12.28
CA ARG A 74 32.19 12.55 12.52
C ARG A 74 33.06 12.76 11.29
N ASP A 75 33.50 11.68 10.65
CA ASP A 75 34.31 11.73 9.43
C ASP A 75 33.51 12.38 8.29
N PHE A 76 32.22 12.05 8.17
CA PHE A 76 31.32 12.72 7.22
C PHE A 76 31.19 14.24 7.47
N LEU A 77 31.16 14.65 8.75
CA LEU A 77 30.98 16.05 9.15
C LEU A 77 32.31 16.82 9.33
N GLN A 78 33.46 16.22 9.05
CA GLN A 78 34.78 16.80 9.38
C GLN A 78 35.01 18.20 8.79
N ASN A 79 34.43 18.49 7.62
CA ASN A 79 34.57 19.77 6.92
C ASN A 79 33.39 20.73 7.16
N ALA A 80 32.41 20.35 7.99
CA ALA A 80 31.24 21.16 8.24
C ALA A 80 31.54 22.27 9.27
N THR A 81 31.22 23.51 8.92
CA THR A 81 31.34 24.66 9.83
C THR A 81 30.22 24.73 10.86
N LYS A 82 29.07 24.13 10.56
CA LYS A 82 27.92 23.89 11.45
C LYS A 82 27.32 22.53 11.13
N SER A 83 26.88 21.80 12.14
CA SER A 83 26.29 20.48 11.95
C SER A 83 25.25 20.14 12.99
N THR A 84 24.31 19.26 12.64
CA THR A 84 23.42 18.61 13.58
C THR A 84 23.64 17.12 13.50
N THR A 85 23.87 16.48 14.64
CA THR A 85 23.91 15.02 14.75
C THR A 85 22.72 14.52 15.56
N PHE A 86 22.24 13.35 15.18
CA PHE A 86 21.09 12.70 15.78
C PHE A 86 21.52 11.34 16.29
N LEU A 87 21.36 11.11 17.59
CA LEU A 87 21.23 9.78 18.14
C LEU A 87 19.78 9.36 18.01
N ILE A 88 19.53 8.29 17.27
CA ILE A 88 18.19 7.80 16.96
C ILE A 88 18.06 6.40 17.53
N GLU A 89 17.17 6.23 18.51
CA GLU A 89 16.74 4.89 18.94
C GLU A 89 15.66 4.39 17.99
N THR A 90 16.05 3.48 17.11
CA THR A 90 15.14 2.89 16.12
C THR A 90 14.69 1.50 16.56
N SER A 91 13.42 1.19 16.30
CA SER A 91 12.83 -0.14 16.46
C SER A 91 12.61 -0.84 15.11
N ARG A 92 12.67 -0.10 14.00
CA ARG A 92 12.38 -0.60 12.63
C ARG A 92 13.43 -0.24 11.57
N GLY A 93 14.61 0.23 11.96
CA GLY A 93 15.69 0.54 11.02
C GLY A 93 16.06 -0.66 10.15
N LYS A 94 16.46 -0.44 8.90
CA LYS A 94 16.74 -1.50 7.94
C LYS A 94 18.21 -1.58 7.60
N ARG A 95 18.84 -2.72 7.91
CA ARG A 95 20.25 -2.97 7.62
C ARG A 95 20.45 -3.14 6.12
N ILE A 96 21.34 -2.35 5.53
CA ILE A 96 21.67 -2.39 4.10
C ILE A 96 23.12 -2.83 3.83
N CYS A 97 23.86 -3.29 4.84
CA CYS A 97 25.24 -3.77 4.65
C CYS A 97 25.27 -4.91 3.61
N GLY A 98 26.25 -4.85 2.70
CA GLY A 98 26.37 -5.78 1.56
C GLY A 98 25.56 -5.39 0.33
N TYR A 99 24.78 -4.30 0.39
CA TYR A 99 24.09 -3.68 -0.76
C TYR A 99 24.58 -2.26 -1.05
N THR A 100 25.56 -1.78 -0.28
CA THR A 100 26.21 -0.48 -0.46
C THR A 100 27.62 -0.68 -1.00
N ASP A 101 28.12 0.29 -1.76
CA ASP A 101 29.51 0.30 -2.25
C ASP A 101 30.56 0.34 -1.11
N HIS A 102 30.12 0.49 0.15
CA HIS A 102 30.95 0.63 1.34
C HIS A 102 30.57 -0.47 2.36
N GLU A 103 31.04 -1.70 2.11
CA GLU A 103 30.66 -2.89 2.88
C GLU A 103 31.01 -2.86 4.38
N HIS A 104 31.92 -1.96 4.78
CA HIS A 104 32.37 -1.80 6.17
C HIS A 104 31.52 -0.83 6.99
N GLU A 105 30.61 -0.10 6.35
CA GLU A 105 29.68 0.80 7.04
C GLU A 105 28.46 -0.02 7.47
N ASN A 106 28.24 -0.15 8.78
CA ASN A 106 27.05 -0.79 9.36
C ASN A 106 25.84 0.13 9.14
N ASP A 107 25.46 0.28 7.88
CA ASP A 107 24.46 1.23 7.40
C ASP A 107 23.05 0.74 7.69
N VAL A 108 22.25 1.69 8.16
CA VAL A 108 20.86 1.52 8.54
C VAL A 108 20.05 2.59 7.84
N ILE A 109 19.05 2.19 7.08
CA ILE A 109 18.07 3.10 6.50
C ILE A 109 16.88 3.22 7.43
N LEU A 110 16.49 4.47 7.71
CA LEU A 110 15.21 4.80 8.30
C LEU A 110 14.20 5.05 7.17
N LYS A 111 13.04 4.38 7.24
CA LYS A 111 12.00 4.51 6.21
C LYS A 111 11.43 5.93 6.22
N MET A 112 11.03 6.42 5.05
CA MET A 112 10.28 7.68 4.97
C MET A 112 8.97 7.56 5.78
N GLU A 113 8.51 8.68 6.33
CA GLU A 113 7.34 8.79 7.21
C GLU A 113 7.50 8.10 8.58
N THR A 114 8.72 7.71 8.95
CA THR A 114 8.97 7.25 10.32
C THR A 114 8.78 8.40 11.31
N SER A 115 7.96 8.17 12.33
CA SER A 115 7.71 9.14 13.37
C SER A 115 8.70 8.99 14.53
N PHE A 116 9.14 10.13 15.05
CA PHE A 116 10.06 10.21 16.18
C PHE A 116 9.56 11.22 17.20
N ARG A 117 10.00 11.03 18.45
CA ARG A 117 9.87 12.01 19.52
C ARG A 117 11.24 12.45 20.00
N VAL A 118 11.41 13.76 20.19
CA VAL A 118 12.60 14.33 20.80
C VAL A 118 12.61 14.00 22.29
N GLN A 119 13.57 13.21 22.76
CA GLN A 119 13.56 12.63 24.11
C GLN A 119 14.13 13.58 25.18
N GLY A 120 14.98 14.54 24.80
CA GLY A 120 15.66 15.46 25.71
C GLY A 120 15.81 16.87 25.16
N ASP A 121 16.45 17.74 25.94
CA ASP A 121 16.81 19.08 25.50
C ASP A 121 17.92 19.00 24.45
N VAL A 122 17.85 19.89 23.45
CA VAL A 122 18.86 19.93 22.39
C VAL A 122 20.18 20.41 22.98
N LEU A 123 21.23 19.62 22.84
CA LEU A 123 22.55 19.97 23.37
C LEU A 123 23.32 20.78 22.32
N GLU A 124 23.66 22.03 22.65
CA GLU A 124 24.54 22.86 21.84
C GLU A 124 26.00 22.57 22.19
N HIS A 125 26.81 22.30 21.15
CA HIS A 125 28.24 22.07 21.24
C HIS A 125 29.00 23.28 20.69
N PRO A 126 30.21 23.60 21.21
CA PRO A 126 31.07 24.63 20.64
C PRO A 126 31.24 24.46 19.12
N LYS A 127 31.23 25.59 18.38
CA LYS A 127 31.07 25.72 16.91
C LYS A 127 29.63 25.66 16.37
N ARG A 128 28.60 25.91 17.19
CA ARG A 128 27.17 25.91 16.77
C ARG A 128 26.76 24.59 16.13
N SER A 129 27.19 23.48 16.72
CA SER A 129 26.75 22.14 16.33
C SER A 129 25.80 21.58 17.39
N TYR A 130 24.83 20.78 16.98
CA TYR A 130 23.78 20.28 17.88
C TYR A 130 23.76 18.76 17.96
N HIS A 131 23.45 18.23 19.15
CA HIS A 131 23.16 16.82 19.37
C HIS A 131 21.69 16.67 19.77
N LEU A 132 20.96 15.82 19.04
CA LEU A 132 19.58 15.48 19.34
C LEU A 132 19.45 13.99 19.65
N HIS A 133 18.59 13.69 20.62
CA HIS A 133 18.17 12.33 20.91
C HIS A 133 16.73 12.14 20.45
N LEU A 134 16.56 11.28 19.46
CA LEU A 134 15.27 10.90 18.91
C LEU A 134 14.96 9.47 19.29
N VAL A 135 13.70 9.21 19.64
CA VAL A 135 13.19 7.85 19.85
C VAL A 135 12.09 7.62 18.84
N GLU A 136 12.23 6.56 18.06
CA GLU A 136 11.22 6.13 17.10
C GLU A 136 9.91 5.80 17.82
N THR A 137 8.81 6.38 17.36
CA THR A 137 7.47 6.14 17.92
C THR A 137 6.66 5.24 17.01
N ASP A 138 5.88 4.36 17.62
CA ASP A 138 4.80 3.69 16.92
C ASP A 138 3.63 4.66 16.89
N ASP A 139 3.37 5.31 15.75
CA ASP A 139 2.11 6.04 15.56
C ASP A 139 0.88 5.10 15.59
N LEU A 140 1.12 3.78 15.64
CA LEU A 140 0.12 2.74 15.88
C LEU A 140 -0.03 2.33 17.35
N GLN A 141 0.82 2.80 18.27
CA GLN A 141 0.51 2.69 19.70
C GLN A 141 -0.47 3.80 20.06
N ILE A 142 -1.74 3.53 19.81
CA ILE A 142 -2.81 4.04 20.67
C ILE A 142 -2.57 3.41 22.06
N ARG A 143 -1.61 3.94 22.83
CA ARG A 143 -1.70 3.82 24.29
C ARG A 143 -2.88 4.68 24.68
N ILE A 144 -4.04 4.04 24.83
CA ILE A 144 -5.16 4.62 25.53
C ILE A 144 -4.69 4.80 26.97
N ASP A 145 -4.10 5.96 27.26
CA ASP A 145 -3.85 6.38 28.63
C ASP A 145 -5.25 6.65 29.22
N LEU A 146 -5.83 5.63 29.87
CA LEU A 146 -7.21 5.63 30.39
C LEU A 146 -7.48 6.74 31.42
N LYS A 147 -6.48 7.57 31.74
CA LYS A 147 -6.59 8.68 32.69
C LYS A 147 -7.04 10.00 32.06
N ASP A 148 -6.84 10.21 30.76
CA ASP A 148 -7.31 11.41 30.05
C ASP A 148 -8.46 11.04 29.11
N ARG A 149 -9.69 10.95 29.63
CA ARG A 149 -10.89 10.95 28.77
C ARG A 149 -11.04 12.31 28.09
N LYS A 150 -10.27 12.56 27.05
CA LYS A 150 -10.74 13.47 25.99
C LYS A 150 -11.85 12.72 25.28
N GLU A 151 -13.08 13.23 25.36
CA GLU A 151 -14.21 12.72 24.60
C GLU A 151 -13.77 12.49 23.14
N ILE A 152 -13.93 11.26 22.65
CA ILE A 152 -13.72 10.95 21.23
C ILE A 152 -14.84 11.67 20.48
N GLN A 153 -14.53 12.84 19.94
CA GLN A 153 -15.44 13.59 19.08
C GLN A 153 -15.44 12.90 17.71
N PHE A 154 -16.46 12.07 17.47
CA PHE A 154 -16.68 11.49 16.15
C PHE A 154 -17.08 12.61 15.20
N LYS A 155 -16.27 12.84 14.15
CA LYS A 155 -16.66 13.71 13.05
C LYS A 155 -17.87 13.08 12.37
N ARG A 156 -19.05 13.64 12.64
CA ARG A 156 -20.30 13.18 12.03
C ARG A 156 -20.27 13.58 10.55
N TRP A 157 -20.61 12.65 9.66
CA TRP A 157 -20.78 12.95 8.25
C TRP A 157 -21.97 13.89 8.09
N THR A 158 -21.72 15.19 7.96
CA THR A 158 -22.76 16.22 7.86
C THR A 158 -22.53 17.03 6.59
N ASP A 159 -23.11 16.56 5.49
CA ASP A 159 -23.47 17.31 4.28
C ASP A 159 -22.81 16.83 2.97
N SER A 160 -23.69 16.59 1.99
CA SER A 160 -23.49 16.14 0.60
C SER A 160 -23.17 14.64 0.38
N VAL A 161 -24.15 13.78 0.64
CA VAL A 161 -24.20 12.45 0.00
C VAL A 161 -24.56 12.64 -1.47
N GLN A 162 -23.75 12.09 -2.38
CA GLN A 162 -23.97 12.15 -3.82
C GLN A 162 -23.87 10.78 -4.47
N THR A 163 -24.68 10.53 -5.50
CA THR A 163 -24.56 9.34 -6.34
C THR A 163 -23.42 9.54 -7.35
N VAL A 164 -22.37 8.74 -7.25
CA VAL A 164 -21.17 8.84 -8.10
C VAL A 164 -21.06 7.76 -9.17
N ALA A 165 -21.88 6.71 -9.09
CA ALA A 165 -21.91 5.61 -10.06
C ALA A 165 -23.29 4.94 -10.08
N GLY A 166 -23.69 4.47 -11.26
CA GLY A 166 -25.00 3.87 -11.49
C GLY A 166 -26.16 4.89 -11.53
N ARG A 167 -27.17 4.60 -12.35
CA ARG A 167 -28.40 5.41 -12.42
C ARG A 167 -29.62 4.57 -12.04
N TYR A 168 -30.49 5.14 -11.20
CA TYR A 168 -31.77 4.53 -10.88
C TYR A 168 -32.67 4.52 -12.12
N GLY A 169 -33.17 3.35 -12.50
CA GLY A 169 -34.08 3.20 -13.63
C GLY A 169 -34.86 1.89 -13.53
N SER A 170 -36.18 1.97 -13.69
CA SER A 170 -37.10 0.83 -13.63
C SER A 170 -36.83 -0.13 -14.80
N GLY A 171 -36.08 -1.20 -14.54
CA GLY A 171 -35.97 -2.32 -15.48
C GLY A 171 -34.72 -3.16 -15.27
N LYS A 172 -34.88 -4.48 -15.34
CA LYS A 172 -33.79 -5.47 -15.43
C LYS A 172 -32.91 -5.19 -16.66
N GLY A 173 -31.62 -5.49 -16.58
CA GLY A 173 -30.71 -5.41 -17.75
C GLY A 173 -29.29 -4.92 -17.42
N ASN A 174 -28.38 -5.19 -18.35
CA ASN A 174 -26.92 -5.08 -18.26
C ASN A 174 -26.34 -3.85 -18.97
N ARG A 175 -27.07 -2.73 -19.05
CA ARG A 175 -26.55 -1.52 -19.71
C ARG A 175 -25.37 -0.93 -18.93
N ILE A 176 -24.44 -0.28 -19.61
CA ILE A 176 -23.19 0.24 -19.02
C ILE A 176 -23.38 1.38 -18.01
N TYR A 177 -24.55 2.00 -17.96
CA TYR A 177 -24.91 3.01 -16.96
C TYR A 177 -25.73 2.43 -15.78
N LYS A 178 -25.98 1.12 -15.74
CA LYS A 178 -26.75 0.44 -14.68
C LYS A 178 -25.85 -0.43 -13.79
N LEU A 179 -26.06 -0.31 -12.48
CA LEU A 179 -25.47 -1.16 -11.47
C LEU A 179 -26.58 -1.95 -10.78
N ASN A 180 -26.59 -3.28 -10.97
CA ASN A 180 -27.53 -4.18 -10.31
C ASN A 180 -26.74 -5.21 -9.50
N HIS A 181 -27.14 -5.44 -8.25
CA HIS A 181 -26.54 -6.45 -7.36
C HIS A 181 -25.02 -6.30 -7.20
N LEU A 182 -24.64 -5.19 -6.57
CA LEU A 182 -23.27 -4.88 -6.21
C LEU A 182 -22.77 -5.85 -5.13
N THR A 183 -21.62 -6.49 -5.36
CA THR A 183 -20.99 -7.40 -4.40
C THR A 183 -19.79 -6.78 -3.71
N ASP A 184 -18.97 -6.04 -4.46
CA ASP A 184 -17.78 -5.39 -3.92
C ASP A 184 -17.44 -4.09 -4.65
N ILE A 185 -16.67 -3.25 -3.98
CA ILE A 185 -16.17 -1.98 -4.50
C ILE A 185 -14.75 -1.71 -3.99
N ILE A 186 -13.88 -1.34 -4.92
CA ILE A 186 -12.53 -0.87 -4.61
C ILE A 186 -12.27 0.47 -5.27
N VAL A 187 -11.34 1.23 -4.67
CA VAL A 187 -10.88 2.51 -5.20
C VAL A 187 -9.58 2.28 -5.94
N ASP A 188 -9.58 2.56 -7.24
CA ASP A 188 -8.36 2.69 -8.03
C ASP A 188 -7.86 4.13 -7.90
N GLU A 189 -7.01 4.35 -6.89
CA GLU A 189 -6.45 5.67 -6.60
C GLU A 189 -5.61 6.22 -7.75
N GLN A 190 -4.91 5.35 -8.48
CA GLN A 190 -4.00 5.74 -9.56
C GLN A 190 -4.79 6.37 -10.72
N ASN A 191 -5.94 5.78 -11.06
CA ASN A 191 -6.77 6.25 -12.17
C ASN A 191 -7.96 7.11 -11.73
N SER A 192 -8.08 7.43 -10.44
CA SER A 192 -9.22 8.15 -9.87
C SER A 192 -10.56 7.52 -10.30
N ALA A 193 -10.68 6.21 -10.09
CA ALA A 193 -11.84 5.43 -10.51
C ALA A 193 -12.33 4.49 -9.40
N LEU A 194 -13.59 4.07 -9.51
CA LEU A 194 -14.17 2.99 -8.73
C LEU A 194 -14.18 1.73 -9.59
N ILE A 195 -13.74 0.60 -9.04
CA ILE A 195 -13.93 -0.70 -9.68
C ILE A 195 -14.96 -1.46 -8.85
N ILE A 196 -15.98 -1.95 -9.52
CA ILE A 196 -17.24 -2.39 -8.92
C ILE A 196 -17.58 -3.77 -9.46
N ALA A 197 -17.75 -4.74 -8.58
CA ALA A 197 -18.20 -6.08 -8.93
C ALA A 197 -19.73 -6.16 -8.89
N LEU A 198 -20.28 -6.86 -9.87
CA LEU A 198 -21.70 -7.12 -9.98
C LEU A 198 -21.92 -8.62 -10.17
N SER A 199 -22.82 -9.18 -9.37
CA SER A 199 -23.17 -10.59 -9.41
C SER A 199 -24.65 -10.78 -9.06
N MET A 200 -25.33 -11.69 -9.74
CA MET A 200 -26.72 -12.03 -9.42
C MET A 200 -26.89 -13.53 -9.24
N GLU A 201 -27.57 -13.95 -8.19
CA GLU A 201 -27.80 -15.37 -7.88
C GLU A 201 -28.74 -16.07 -8.86
N ARG A 202 -29.58 -15.30 -9.58
CA ARG A 202 -30.62 -15.86 -10.46
C ARG A 202 -30.11 -16.08 -11.88
N ALA A 203 -30.24 -17.31 -12.38
CA ALA A 203 -29.86 -17.76 -13.72
C ALA A 203 -30.49 -16.99 -14.91
N SER A 204 -31.37 -16.01 -14.68
CA SER A 204 -31.99 -15.22 -15.75
C SER A 204 -31.17 -14.01 -16.20
N ASP A 205 -30.10 -13.64 -15.50
CA ASP A 205 -29.33 -12.41 -15.77
C ASP A 205 -27.85 -12.72 -16.12
N TYR A 206 -27.66 -13.50 -17.18
CA TYR A 206 -26.36 -14.02 -17.64
C TYR A 206 -25.29 -12.94 -17.85
N TYR A 207 -25.68 -11.71 -18.13
CA TYR A 207 -24.75 -10.64 -18.50
C TYR A 207 -24.41 -9.69 -17.35
N ASN A 208 -25.00 -9.88 -16.16
CA ASN A 208 -24.70 -9.05 -14.99
C ASN A 208 -23.58 -9.60 -14.11
N HIS A 209 -23.00 -10.77 -14.43
CA HIS A 209 -21.73 -11.24 -13.86
C HIS A 209 -20.56 -10.52 -14.53
N ARG A 210 -20.22 -9.35 -13.99
CA ARG A 210 -19.25 -8.44 -14.59
C ARG A 210 -18.56 -7.56 -13.57
N VAL A 211 -17.42 -7.02 -13.95
CA VAL A 211 -16.70 -5.99 -13.21
C VAL A 211 -16.69 -4.72 -14.04
N MET A 212 -17.05 -3.61 -13.40
CA MET A 212 -17.16 -2.31 -14.05
C MET A 212 -16.21 -1.29 -13.43
N LYS A 213 -15.55 -0.50 -14.26
CA LYS A 213 -14.74 0.66 -13.86
C LYS A 213 -15.50 1.95 -14.13
N TRP A 214 -15.62 2.79 -13.10
CA TRP A 214 -16.29 4.08 -13.14
C TRP A 214 -15.30 5.19 -12.82
N ARG A 215 -14.93 5.99 -13.83
CA ARG A 215 -14.05 7.13 -13.59
C ARG A 215 -14.80 8.21 -12.83
N ARG A 216 -14.07 9.05 -12.08
CA ARG A 216 -14.65 10.24 -11.45
C ARG A 216 -15.43 11.06 -12.48
N ASP A 217 -16.63 11.48 -12.09
CA ASP A 217 -17.56 12.29 -12.90
C ASP A 217 -18.08 11.64 -14.20
N ALA A 218 -17.86 10.33 -14.38
CA ALA A 218 -18.37 9.61 -15.55
C ALA A 218 -19.88 9.30 -15.44
N ASN A 219 -20.60 9.46 -16.55
CA ASN A 219 -22.03 9.14 -16.63
C ASN A 219 -22.32 7.65 -16.86
N GLU A 220 -21.31 6.88 -17.28
CA GLU A 220 -21.38 5.45 -17.56
C GLU A 220 -20.08 4.75 -17.16
N GLY A 221 -20.17 3.46 -16.85
CA GLY A 221 -19.02 2.63 -16.52
C GLY A 221 -18.51 1.85 -17.74
N LEU A 222 -17.26 1.41 -17.66
CA LEU A 222 -16.64 0.51 -18.62
C LEU A 222 -16.66 -0.92 -18.06
N VAL A 223 -17.03 -1.92 -18.87
CA VAL A 223 -16.87 -3.32 -18.47
C VAL A 223 -15.40 -3.69 -18.63
N VAL A 224 -14.74 -4.05 -17.53
CA VAL A 224 -13.32 -4.42 -17.51
C VAL A 224 -13.10 -5.94 -17.37
N ALA A 225 -14.13 -6.67 -16.92
CA ALA A 225 -14.13 -8.13 -16.91
C ALA A 225 -15.56 -8.68 -16.95
N GLY A 226 -15.72 -9.90 -17.48
CA GLY A 226 -17.02 -10.56 -17.60
C GLY A 226 -17.96 -9.85 -18.58
N GLY A 227 -19.28 -9.95 -18.34
CA GLY A 227 -20.29 -9.33 -19.21
C GLY A 227 -20.53 -10.04 -20.54
N ASN A 228 -19.86 -11.15 -20.82
CA ASN A 228 -20.02 -11.99 -22.02
C ASN A 228 -20.79 -13.30 -21.72
N GLY A 229 -21.73 -13.23 -20.77
CA GLY A 229 -22.42 -14.40 -20.25
C GLY A 229 -21.69 -15.03 -19.05
N ARG A 230 -22.43 -15.90 -18.36
CA ARG A 230 -21.94 -16.73 -17.26
C ARG A 230 -21.13 -17.91 -17.81
N GLY A 231 -19.95 -18.15 -17.26
CA GLY A 231 -19.17 -19.34 -17.62
C GLY A 231 -17.68 -19.25 -17.29
N LYS A 232 -16.94 -20.28 -17.69
CA LYS A 232 -15.53 -20.52 -17.33
C LYS A 232 -14.51 -19.93 -18.31
N TYR A 233 -14.92 -19.34 -19.42
CA TYR A 233 -13.97 -18.67 -20.32
C TYR A 233 -13.37 -17.42 -19.64
N LEU A 234 -12.18 -16.98 -20.07
CA LEU A 234 -11.45 -15.86 -19.45
C LEU A 234 -12.12 -14.49 -19.64
N ASN A 235 -13.01 -14.38 -20.61
CA ASN A 235 -13.86 -13.21 -20.86
C ASN A 235 -15.24 -13.34 -20.19
N GLN A 236 -15.48 -14.42 -19.45
CA GLN A 236 -16.71 -14.68 -18.70
C GLN A 236 -16.41 -14.74 -17.21
N LEU A 237 -17.42 -14.44 -16.41
CA LEU A 237 -17.40 -14.56 -14.95
C LEU A 237 -18.68 -15.25 -14.51
N ASP A 238 -18.62 -15.85 -13.33
CA ASP A 238 -19.73 -16.50 -12.67
C ASP A 238 -19.64 -16.23 -11.16
N GLY A 239 -20.45 -15.29 -10.70
CA GLY A 239 -20.47 -14.91 -9.29
C GLY A 239 -19.25 -14.11 -8.82
N PRO A 240 -18.84 -12.99 -9.45
CA PRO A 240 -17.72 -12.23 -8.92
C PRO A 240 -18.10 -11.58 -7.57
N GLU A 241 -17.44 -12.02 -6.48
CA GLU A 241 -17.77 -11.57 -5.12
C GLU A 241 -16.76 -10.61 -4.53
N GLY A 242 -15.47 -10.79 -4.84
CA GLY A 242 -14.38 -10.04 -4.23
C GLY A 242 -13.46 -9.40 -5.25
N LEU A 243 -13.02 -8.18 -4.97
CA LEU A 243 -12.09 -7.42 -5.79
C LEU A 243 -10.87 -6.99 -4.98
N SER A 244 -9.73 -6.93 -5.64
CA SER A 244 -8.54 -6.24 -5.15
C SER A 244 -7.74 -5.66 -6.30
N VAL A 245 -6.94 -4.64 -6.03
CA VAL A 245 -6.01 -4.07 -7.00
C VAL A 245 -4.61 -4.06 -6.42
N ASP A 246 -3.64 -4.47 -7.23
CA ASP A 246 -2.24 -4.39 -6.85
C ASP A 246 -1.63 -3.00 -7.10
N ASP A 247 -0.40 -2.81 -6.66
CA ASP A 247 0.34 -1.56 -6.84
C ASP A 247 0.61 -1.18 -8.31
N PHE A 248 0.40 -2.11 -9.26
CA PHE A 248 0.56 -1.92 -10.70
C PHE A 248 -0.78 -1.60 -11.39
N GLY A 249 -1.89 -1.64 -10.66
CA GLY A 249 -3.23 -1.38 -11.21
C GLY A 249 -3.91 -2.61 -11.79
N HIS A 250 -3.36 -3.82 -11.61
CA HIS A 250 -4.05 -5.04 -12.03
C HIS A 250 -5.21 -5.35 -11.09
N THR A 251 -6.34 -5.73 -11.68
CA THR A 251 -7.55 -6.09 -10.94
C THR A 251 -7.63 -7.59 -10.73
N TYR A 252 -7.74 -8.00 -9.48
CA TYR A 252 -7.90 -9.38 -9.02
C TYR A 252 -9.36 -9.60 -8.68
N ILE A 253 -9.93 -10.67 -9.21
CA ILE A 253 -11.36 -10.95 -9.16
C ILE A 253 -11.56 -12.36 -8.59
N ALA A 254 -12.27 -12.46 -7.49
CA ALA A 254 -12.74 -13.72 -6.93
C ALA A 254 -13.99 -14.16 -7.70
N ASP A 255 -13.81 -15.11 -8.61
CA ASP A 255 -14.84 -15.63 -9.51
C ASP A 255 -15.46 -16.88 -8.87
N ASP A 256 -16.37 -16.63 -7.92
CA ASP A 256 -16.77 -17.55 -6.85
C ASP A 256 -17.30 -18.89 -7.38
N TYR A 257 -18.36 -18.86 -8.21
CA TYR A 257 -18.98 -20.07 -8.74
C TYR A 257 -18.13 -20.80 -9.78
N ASN A 258 -17.07 -20.16 -10.27
CA ASN A 258 -16.08 -20.80 -11.13
C ASN A 258 -14.88 -21.36 -10.35
N ASP A 259 -14.85 -21.20 -9.02
CA ASP A 259 -13.76 -21.66 -8.16
C ASP A 259 -12.39 -21.22 -8.70
N ARG A 260 -12.23 -19.91 -8.93
CA ARG A 260 -10.97 -19.35 -9.39
C ARG A 260 -10.77 -17.89 -9.01
N ILE A 261 -9.53 -17.45 -9.13
CA ILE A 261 -9.17 -16.04 -9.09
C ILE A 261 -8.65 -15.65 -10.47
N VAL A 262 -9.21 -14.58 -11.02
CA VAL A 262 -8.84 -14.03 -12.32
C VAL A 262 -8.11 -12.70 -12.11
N CYS A 263 -6.97 -12.52 -12.74
CA CYS A 263 -6.25 -11.26 -12.82
C CYS A 263 -6.50 -10.59 -14.17
N ARG A 264 -6.70 -9.27 -14.16
CA ARG A 264 -6.96 -8.43 -15.34
C ARG A 264 -6.07 -7.20 -15.31
N SER A 265 -5.30 -7.02 -16.39
CA SER A 265 -4.63 -5.76 -16.71
C SER A 265 -5.47 -4.95 -17.71
N GLU A 266 -5.34 -3.63 -17.69
CA GLU A 266 -5.90 -2.78 -18.77
C GLU A 266 -5.07 -2.85 -20.06
N GLU A 267 -3.81 -3.27 -19.95
CA GLU A 267 -2.89 -3.41 -21.08
C GLU A 267 -3.08 -4.74 -21.83
N GLU A 268 -3.68 -5.73 -21.18
CA GLU A 268 -3.89 -7.07 -21.74
C GLU A 268 -5.37 -7.32 -22.08
N GLU A 269 -5.62 -7.76 -23.32
CA GLU A 269 -6.98 -8.03 -23.80
C GLU A 269 -7.62 -9.24 -23.10
N VAL A 270 -6.79 -10.18 -22.64
CA VAL A 270 -7.18 -11.44 -22.00
C VAL A 270 -6.60 -11.51 -20.59
N GLY A 271 -7.44 -11.80 -19.59
CA GLY A 271 -7.00 -11.98 -18.21
C GLY A 271 -6.34 -13.34 -17.97
N ALA A 272 -5.72 -13.51 -16.81
CA ALA A 272 -5.05 -14.74 -16.41
C ALA A 272 -5.76 -15.41 -15.22
N ILE A 273 -5.75 -16.75 -15.17
CA ILE A 273 -6.12 -17.47 -13.95
C ILE A 273 -4.87 -17.54 -13.08
N ILE A 274 -4.93 -16.99 -11.88
CA ILE A 274 -3.79 -16.99 -10.95
C ILE A 274 -3.92 -18.07 -9.87
N PHE A 275 -5.14 -18.56 -9.65
CA PHE A 275 -5.44 -19.58 -8.66
C PHE A 275 -6.79 -20.26 -8.94
N GLY A 276 -6.93 -21.53 -8.58
CA GLY A 276 -8.15 -22.32 -8.76
C GLY A 276 -8.21 -23.04 -10.11
N SER A 277 -9.42 -23.33 -10.59
CA SER A 277 -9.76 -24.09 -11.82
C SER A 277 -9.60 -25.63 -11.78
N ASN A 278 -8.96 -26.19 -10.74
CA ASN A 278 -8.82 -27.64 -10.54
C ASN A 278 -9.96 -28.29 -9.72
N GLY A 279 -11.10 -27.61 -9.61
CA GLY A 279 -12.28 -28.02 -8.83
C GLY A 279 -12.16 -27.80 -7.32
N CYS A 280 -13.26 -28.04 -6.61
CA CYS A 280 -13.36 -27.91 -5.15
C CYS A 280 -12.52 -28.98 -4.41
N GLY A 281 -11.81 -28.61 -3.34
CA GLY A 281 -11.08 -29.56 -2.49
C GLY A 281 -9.96 -28.98 -1.63
N GLU A 282 -9.22 -29.84 -0.95
CA GLU A 282 -8.16 -29.44 0.01
C GLU A 282 -6.74 -29.47 -0.58
N LYS A 283 -6.58 -29.91 -1.83
CA LYS A 283 -5.27 -29.94 -2.49
C LYS A 283 -4.77 -28.52 -2.80
N PRO A 284 -3.44 -28.32 -2.94
CA PRO A 284 -2.91 -27.08 -3.49
C PRO A 284 -3.61 -26.75 -4.82
N PHE A 285 -4.02 -25.49 -5.01
CA PHE A 285 -4.72 -24.98 -6.21
C PHE A 285 -6.17 -25.46 -6.43
N GLN A 286 -6.77 -26.15 -5.45
CA GLN A 286 -8.22 -26.30 -5.36
C GLN A 286 -8.78 -25.16 -4.50
N SER A 287 -9.70 -24.37 -5.05
CA SER A 287 -10.43 -23.36 -4.28
C SER A 287 -11.82 -23.89 -3.94
N ASN A 288 -12.26 -23.60 -2.73
CA ASN A 288 -13.68 -23.68 -2.40
C ASN A 288 -14.15 -22.25 -2.21
N LEU A 289 -14.82 -21.71 -3.23
CA LEU A 289 -15.58 -20.46 -3.15
C LEU A 289 -14.74 -19.26 -2.65
N PRO A 290 -13.86 -18.70 -3.51
CA PRO A 290 -13.15 -17.47 -3.17
C PRO A 290 -14.14 -16.30 -3.11
N SER A 291 -14.18 -15.59 -1.98
CA SER A 291 -15.17 -14.52 -1.76
C SER A 291 -14.57 -13.14 -1.54
N SER A 292 -13.36 -13.03 -1.00
CA SER A 292 -12.71 -11.72 -0.76
C SER A 292 -11.21 -11.80 -0.91
N LEU A 293 -10.61 -10.69 -1.34
CA LEU A 293 -9.21 -10.54 -1.72
C LEU A 293 -8.63 -9.28 -1.09
N SER A 294 -7.44 -9.34 -0.53
CA SER A 294 -6.76 -8.15 -0.01
C SER A 294 -5.24 -8.29 -0.08
N PHE A 295 -4.56 -7.22 -0.47
CA PHE A 295 -3.11 -7.13 -0.44
C PHE A 295 -2.62 -6.53 0.88
N ASP A 296 -1.53 -7.07 1.43
CA ASP A 296 -0.77 -6.34 2.44
C ASP A 296 0.21 -5.33 1.81
N VAL A 297 0.81 -4.51 2.66
CA VAL A 297 1.81 -3.50 2.27
C VAL A 297 3.13 -4.09 1.75
N GLN A 298 3.31 -5.41 1.80
CA GLN A 298 4.45 -6.12 1.19
C GLN A 298 4.09 -6.68 -0.20
N GLY A 299 2.83 -6.61 -0.62
CA GLY A 299 2.35 -7.15 -1.89
C GLY A 299 1.93 -8.63 -1.81
N ASN A 300 1.77 -9.19 -0.60
CA ASN A 300 1.21 -10.53 -0.47
C ASN A 300 -0.31 -10.47 -0.61
N LEU A 301 -0.88 -11.39 -1.39
CA LEU A 301 -2.33 -11.51 -1.56
C LEU A 301 -2.90 -12.48 -0.52
N TYR A 302 -3.90 -12.02 0.22
CA TYR A 302 -4.72 -12.85 1.09
C TYR A 302 -6.06 -13.10 0.41
N VAL A 303 -6.47 -14.36 0.39
CA VAL A 303 -7.71 -14.82 -0.22
C VAL A 303 -8.54 -15.50 0.84
N MET A 304 -9.75 -14.98 1.04
CA MET A 304 -10.75 -15.62 1.88
C MET A 304 -11.47 -16.70 1.06
N LEU A 305 -11.38 -17.93 1.55
CA LEU A 305 -12.16 -19.08 1.09
C LEU A 305 -13.16 -19.44 2.18
N ILE A 306 -14.17 -20.26 1.86
CA ILE A 306 -15.25 -20.63 2.78
C ILE A 306 -14.80 -21.15 4.17
N ARG A 307 -13.63 -21.79 4.26
CA ARG A 307 -13.13 -22.42 5.50
C ARG A 307 -11.72 -21.99 5.91
N LYS A 308 -11.05 -21.16 5.12
CA LYS A 308 -9.66 -20.78 5.37
C LYS A 308 -9.31 -19.48 4.68
N ILE A 309 -8.29 -18.82 5.19
CA ILE A 309 -7.62 -17.72 4.50
C ILE A 309 -6.28 -18.27 3.99
N ILE A 310 -6.00 -18.07 2.71
CA ILE A 310 -4.72 -18.44 2.11
C ILE A 310 -3.92 -17.19 1.76
N GLN A 311 -2.60 -17.31 1.84
CA GLN A 311 -1.66 -16.24 1.51
C GLN A 311 -0.81 -16.66 0.30
N PHE A 312 -0.67 -15.77 -0.66
CA PHE A 312 0.27 -15.87 -1.77
C PHE A 312 1.41 -14.88 -1.53
N ASN A 313 2.62 -15.41 -1.36
CA ASN A 313 3.82 -14.59 -1.21
C ASN A 313 4.41 -14.28 -2.58
N ASP A 314 4.82 -13.03 -2.79
CA ASP A 314 5.48 -12.56 -4.02
C ASP A 314 4.72 -12.95 -5.30
N LEU A 315 3.61 -12.26 -5.57
CA LEU A 315 2.76 -12.46 -6.76
C LEU A 315 3.41 -12.07 -8.11
N ILE A 316 4.72 -11.85 -8.12
CA ILE A 316 5.46 -11.59 -9.34
C ILE A 316 5.73 -12.95 -10.01
N TYR A 317 5.04 -13.24 -11.12
CA TYR A 317 5.27 -14.35 -12.07
C TYR A 317 4.47 -15.65 -11.98
N PHE A 318 3.20 -15.64 -11.58
CA PHE A 318 2.28 -16.74 -11.94
C PHE A 318 1.16 -16.25 -12.88
N VAL A 319 1.56 -15.73 -14.04
CA VAL A 319 0.71 -15.79 -15.23
C VAL A 319 1.15 -17.05 -15.97
N GLU A 320 0.53 -18.19 -15.66
CA GLU A 320 0.57 -19.30 -16.61
C GLU A 320 -0.07 -18.79 -17.89
N HIS A 321 0.77 -18.49 -18.90
CA HIS A 321 0.29 -18.35 -20.26
C HIS A 321 -0.30 -19.70 -20.64
N TYR A 322 -1.62 -19.87 -20.49
CA TYR A 322 -2.31 -20.95 -21.14
C TYR A 322 -2.15 -20.70 -22.65
N PRO A 323 -1.40 -21.54 -23.39
CA PRO A 323 -1.38 -21.42 -24.83
C PRO A 323 -2.82 -21.59 -25.31
N TYR A 324 -3.29 -20.58 -26.04
CA TYR A 324 -4.57 -20.56 -26.70
C TYR A 324 -4.61 -21.74 -27.70
N ASN A 325 -5.06 -22.90 -27.27
CA ASN A 325 -5.38 -23.98 -28.19
C ASN A 325 -6.64 -23.55 -28.94
N LYS A 326 -6.42 -22.91 -30.10
CA LYS A 326 -7.40 -22.79 -31.16
C LYS A 326 -7.87 -24.21 -31.53
N GLN A 327 -9.08 -24.57 -31.11
CA GLN A 327 -9.98 -25.42 -31.89
C GLN A 327 -11.41 -24.92 -31.73
#